data_AF-A0A7Y1VEG6-F1
#
_entry.id   AF-A0A7Y1VEG6-F1
#
_cell.length_a   1.000
_cell.length_b   1.000
_cell.length_c   1.000
_cell.angle_alpha   90.00
_cell.angle_beta   90.00
_cell.angle_gamma   90.00
#
_symmetry.space_group_name_H-M   'P 1'
#
loop_
_entity.id
_entity.type
_entity.pdbx_description
1 polymer ?
#
loop_
_entity_poly.entity_id
_entity_poly.type
_entity_poly.pdbx_seq_one_letter_code
_entity_poly.pdbx_strand_id
1 'polypeptide(L)'
;MRKAILAFVALMMLVPGMALAQSSDGVVTVVHGVPDLDVDVYVNDALTLPGFTYGTVTDPLTLPAGDYDIDIRAAGADASSDPVLTELVTLPAGANATIEANLDGDGGPKISVWVNDISAIDAGNGRVTVRHTAAAPNVDILANDGELFGNVPNGAEGVADVPAGDYNVKVTAAGDASAVVQEVPALTIPEGTNVIVYAIGDLAGGSFQLAVQSISGLHSAPTGVPSGTGGDLGSNLPAWLVVSLALAATAMVVGGVKVVRERS
;
A
#
# COMPACT_ATOMS: atom_id res chain seq x y z
N MET A 1 73.83 -27.47 17.25
CA MET A 1 72.97 -28.41 16.50
C MET A 1 71.53 -27.93 16.58
N ARG A 2 70.98 -27.59 15.41
CA ARG A 2 69.61 -27.17 15.04
C ARG A 2 68.48 -27.77 15.88
N LYS A 3 67.50 -26.95 16.33
CA LYS A 3 66.04 -27.23 16.41
C LYS A 3 65.28 -25.88 16.44
N ALA A 4 64.93 -25.31 15.29
CA ALA A 4 63.62 -25.43 14.62
C ALA A 4 62.47 -24.81 15.44
N ILE A 5 62.20 -23.52 15.20
CA ILE A 5 61.00 -22.78 15.66
C ILE A 5 59.90 -23.03 14.61
N LEU A 6 58.83 -23.69 15.02
CA LEU A 6 57.64 -23.91 14.20
C LEU A 6 56.76 -22.65 14.29
N ALA A 7 56.67 -21.89 13.20
CA ALA A 7 55.71 -20.79 13.07
C ALA A 7 54.35 -21.37 12.67
N PHE A 8 53.36 -21.23 13.55
CA PHE A 8 51.97 -21.60 13.28
C PHE A 8 51.29 -20.40 12.60
N VAL A 9 51.26 -20.39 11.26
CA VAL A 9 50.49 -19.41 10.49
C VAL A 9 49.04 -19.89 10.49
N ALA A 10 48.20 -19.24 11.31
CA ALA A 10 46.76 -19.42 11.26
C ALA A 10 46.22 -18.77 9.97
N LEU A 11 45.96 -19.58 8.96
CA LEU A 11 45.23 -19.18 7.76
C LEU A 11 43.75 -19.04 8.12
N MET A 12 43.34 -17.83 8.44
CA MET A 12 41.94 -17.47 8.67
C MET A 12 41.21 -17.52 7.31
N MET A 13 40.52 -18.63 7.05
CA MET A 13 39.68 -18.78 5.86
C MET A 13 38.53 -17.79 5.94
N LEU A 14 38.52 -16.83 5.01
CA LEU A 14 37.40 -15.95 4.77
C LEU A 14 36.29 -16.78 4.12
N VAL A 15 35.33 -17.26 4.91
CA VAL A 15 34.09 -17.85 4.37
C VAL A 15 33.28 -16.67 3.84
N PRO A 16 32.99 -16.58 2.53
CA PRO A 16 32.03 -15.60 2.05
C PRO A 16 30.69 -15.93 2.71
N GLY A 17 30.21 -15.02 3.57
CA GLY A 17 28.87 -15.12 4.11
C GLY A 17 27.90 -15.21 2.94
N MET A 18 27.23 -16.35 2.81
CA MET A 18 26.09 -16.46 1.93
C MET A 18 25.08 -15.45 2.46
N ALA A 19 24.89 -14.35 1.75
CA ALA A 19 23.76 -13.48 1.98
C ALA A 19 22.51 -14.33 1.71
N LEU A 20 21.84 -14.76 2.77
CA LEU A 20 20.47 -15.23 2.64
C LEU A 20 19.71 -14.07 2.02
N ALA A 21 19.14 -14.27 0.83
CA ALA A 21 18.20 -13.30 0.28
C ALA A 21 17.16 -13.08 1.37
N GLN A 22 17.13 -11.88 1.94
CA GLN A 22 16.14 -11.51 2.92
C GLN A 22 14.83 -11.54 2.15
N SER A 23 14.05 -12.61 2.30
CA SER A 23 12.70 -12.68 1.75
C SER A 23 11.97 -11.50 2.40
N SER A 24 11.70 -10.45 1.62
CA SER A 24 10.88 -9.37 2.13
C SER A 24 9.50 -9.95 2.35
N ASP A 25 9.03 -9.90 3.59
CA ASP A 25 7.70 -10.36 3.95
C ASP A 25 6.67 -9.60 3.08
N GLY A 26 5.68 -10.34 2.58
CA GLY A 26 4.49 -9.80 1.97
C GLY A 26 3.43 -9.48 3.02
N VAL A 27 2.45 -8.69 2.60
CA VAL A 27 1.26 -8.35 3.38
C VAL A 27 0.05 -8.93 2.68
N VAL A 28 -0.73 -9.75 3.37
CA VAL A 28 -1.90 -10.44 2.82
C VAL A 28 -3.15 -10.07 3.60
N THR A 29 -4.20 -9.67 2.89
CA THR A 29 -5.54 -9.52 3.45
C THR A 29 -6.44 -10.62 2.90
N VAL A 30 -7.29 -11.21 3.74
CA VAL A 30 -8.22 -12.27 3.33
C VAL A 30 -9.65 -11.73 3.35
N VAL A 31 -10.43 -12.06 2.32
CA VAL A 31 -11.83 -11.61 2.17
C VAL A 31 -12.73 -12.83 1.94
N HIS A 32 -13.86 -12.88 2.66
CA HIS A 32 -14.89 -13.91 2.43
C HIS A 32 -16.08 -13.35 1.66
N GLY A 33 -16.18 -13.75 0.39
CA GLY A 33 -17.21 -13.34 -0.56
C GLY A 33 -18.20 -14.43 -0.96
N VAL A 34 -18.16 -15.61 -0.31
CA VAL A 34 -19.12 -16.71 -0.54
C VAL A 34 -20.25 -16.64 0.49
N PRO A 35 -21.52 -16.48 0.07
CA PRO A 35 -22.66 -16.38 0.97
C PRO A 35 -23.05 -17.73 1.58
N ASP A 36 -23.80 -17.69 2.69
CA ASP A 36 -24.42 -18.85 3.36
C ASP A 36 -23.46 -19.99 3.76
N LEU A 37 -22.16 -19.69 3.88
CA LEU A 37 -21.12 -20.65 4.23
C LEU A 37 -20.10 -20.00 5.16
N ASP A 38 -20.07 -20.42 6.42
CA ASP A 38 -18.95 -20.14 7.31
C ASP A 38 -17.82 -21.14 7.06
N VAL A 39 -16.59 -20.65 7.02
CA VAL A 39 -15.43 -21.46 6.61
C VAL A 39 -14.29 -21.43 7.60
N ASP A 40 -13.55 -22.53 7.67
CA ASP A 40 -12.23 -22.60 8.27
C ASP A 40 -11.18 -22.52 7.16
N VAL A 41 -10.27 -21.55 7.25
CA VAL A 41 -9.16 -21.38 6.30
C VAL A 41 -7.89 -21.97 6.87
N TYR A 42 -7.32 -22.91 6.12
CA TYR A 42 -6.06 -23.56 6.41
C TYR A 42 -5.00 -23.06 5.44
N VAL A 43 -3.80 -22.77 5.96
CA VAL A 43 -2.64 -22.37 5.17
C VAL A 43 -1.53 -23.38 5.45
N ASN A 44 -1.07 -24.10 4.44
CA ASN A 44 -0.10 -25.20 4.59
C ASN A 44 -0.51 -26.19 5.70
N ASP A 45 -1.74 -26.70 5.63
CA ASP A 45 -2.38 -27.60 6.60
C ASP A 45 -2.60 -27.02 8.03
N ALA A 46 -2.22 -25.78 8.29
CA ALA A 46 -2.41 -25.13 9.58
C ALA A 46 -3.69 -24.27 9.60
N LEU A 47 -4.60 -24.54 10.53
CA LEU A 47 -5.80 -23.72 10.75
C LEU A 47 -5.39 -22.29 11.11
N THR A 48 -5.67 -21.35 10.22
CA THR A 48 -5.24 -19.95 10.33
C THR A 48 -6.39 -19.02 10.64
N LEU A 49 -7.54 -19.20 9.98
CA LEU A 49 -8.75 -18.41 10.21
C LEU A 49 -9.93 -19.34 10.53
N PRO A 50 -10.25 -19.55 11.82
CA PRO A 50 -11.41 -20.35 12.21
C PRO A 50 -12.72 -19.55 12.12
N GLY A 51 -13.77 -20.18 11.60
CA GLY A 51 -15.13 -19.63 11.57
C GLY A 51 -15.23 -18.29 10.83
N PHE A 52 -14.55 -18.16 9.71
CA PHE A 52 -14.53 -16.96 8.88
C PHE A 52 -15.88 -16.80 8.15
N THR A 53 -16.55 -15.67 8.39
CA THR A 53 -17.95 -15.44 8.00
C THR A 53 -18.08 -14.50 6.80
N TYR A 54 -19.18 -14.61 6.07
CA TYR A 54 -19.41 -13.87 4.82
C TYR A 54 -19.39 -12.35 5.03
N GLY A 55 -18.72 -11.63 4.13
CA GLY A 55 -18.54 -10.17 4.19
C GLY A 55 -17.36 -9.70 5.06
N THR A 56 -16.64 -10.63 5.68
CA THR A 56 -15.50 -10.27 6.54
C THR A 56 -14.25 -10.00 5.72
N VAL A 57 -13.52 -8.96 6.12
CA VAL A 57 -12.16 -8.64 5.65
C VAL A 57 -11.24 -8.73 6.86
N THR A 58 -10.15 -9.49 6.76
CA THR A 58 -9.19 -9.61 7.87
C THR A 58 -8.35 -8.36 8.03
N ASP A 59 -7.75 -8.19 9.21
CA ASP A 59 -6.58 -7.32 9.33
C ASP A 59 -5.43 -7.85 8.44
N PRO A 60 -4.49 -6.99 8.00
CA PRO A 60 -3.36 -7.41 7.18
C PRO A 60 -2.45 -8.39 7.93
N LEU A 61 -2.16 -9.53 7.31
CA LEU A 61 -1.28 -10.58 7.81
C LEU A 61 0.09 -10.45 7.15
N THR A 62 1.17 -10.52 7.94
CA THR A 62 2.54 -10.52 7.40
C THR A 62 2.99 -11.95 7.18
N LEU A 63 3.33 -12.29 5.95
CA LEU A 63 3.73 -13.64 5.55
C LEU A 63 5.04 -13.57 4.73
N PRO A 64 5.99 -14.49 4.94
CA PRO A 64 7.16 -14.58 4.08
C PRO A 64 6.79 -14.77 2.60
N ALA A 65 7.67 -14.36 1.70
CA ALA A 65 7.51 -14.70 0.29
C ALA A 65 7.57 -16.22 0.08
N GLY A 66 6.68 -16.78 -0.74
CA GLY A 66 6.68 -18.22 -1.00
C GLY A 66 5.36 -18.73 -1.58
N ASP A 67 5.29 -20.04 -1.75
CA ASP A 67 4.07 -20.73 -2.17
C ASP A 67 3.30 -21.21 -0.93
N TYR A 68 1.98 -21.03 -0.98
CA TYR A 68 1.05 -21.36 0.09
C TYR A 68 -0.07 -22.22 -0.45
N ASP A 69 -0.29 -23.35 0.20
CA ASP A 69 -1.47 -24.18 -0.04
C ASP A 69 -2.63 -23.65 0.80
N ILE A 70 -3.72 -23.26 0.15
CA ILE A 70 -4.89 -22.67 0.80
C ILE A 70 -6.04 -23.63 0.65
N ASP A 71 -6.48 -24.16 1.79
CA ASP A 71 -7.63 -25.03 1.89
C ASP A 71 -8.75 -24.34 2.64
N ILE A 72 -9.94 -24.34 2.04
CA ILE A 72 -11.16 -23.81 2.63
C ILE A 72 -12.08 -24.98 2.94
N ARG A 73 -12.40 -25.15 4.22
CA ARG A 73 -13.31 -26.20 4.73
C ARG A 73 -14.53 -25.55 5.34
N ALA A 74 -15.65 -26.29 5.41
CA ALA A 74 -16.80 -25.83 6.17
C ALA A 74 -16.41 -25.67 7.65
N ALA A 75 -16.89 -24.60 8.31
CA ALA A 75 -16.53 -24.31 9.69
C ALA A 75 -16.86 -25.48 10.63
N GLY A 76 -15.88 -25.88 11.45
CA GLY A 76 -16.01 -26.98 12.40
C GLY A 76 -16.00 -28.38 11.78
N ALA A 77 -15.75 -28.51 10.47
CA ALA A 77 -15.47 -29.79 9.85
C ALA A 77 -14.15 -30.38 10.39
N ASP A 78 -14.03 -31.70 10.30
CA ASP A 78 -12.79 -32.39 10.67
C ASP A 78 -11.64 -31.94 9.75
N ALA A 79 -10.45 -31.70 10.30
CA ALA A 79 -9.31 -31.23 9.50
C ALA A 79 -8.89 -32.21 8.38
N SER A 80 -9.24 -33.49 8.51
CA SER A 80 -9.02 -34.52 7.48
C SER A 80 -10.12 -34.59 6.42
N SER A 81 -11.21 -33.81 6.54
CA SER A 81 -12.26 -33.79 5.54
C SER A 81 -11.77 -33.12 4.25
N ASP A 82 -12.31 -33.57 3.13
CA ASP A 82 -12.05 -32.97 1.83
C ASP A 82 -12.43 -31.47 1.85
N PRO A 83 -11.53 -30.58 1.42
CA PRO A 83 -11.80 -29.16 1.34
C PRO A 83 -12.85 -28.84 0.27
N VAL A 84 -13.62 -27.77 0.51
CA VAL A 84 -14.59 -27.23 -0.45
C VAL A 84 -13.86 -26.55 -1.60
N LEU A 85 -12.73 -25.91 -1.30
CA LEU A 85 -11.83 -25.24 -2.24
C LEU A 85 -10.39 -25.43 -1.82
N THR A 86 -9.54 -25.71 -2.80
CA THR A 86 -8.08 -25.77 -2.65
C THR A 86 -7.46 -24.97 -3.77
N GLU A 87 -6.50 -24.11 -3.44
CA GLU A 87 -5.74 -23.32 -4.41
C GLU A 87 -4.29 -23.16 -3.95
N LEU A 88 -3.34 -23.32 -4.88
CA LEU A 88 -1.93 -23.03 -4.63
C LEU A 88 -1.65 -21.57 -5.00
N VAL A 89 -1.27 -20.77 -4.01
CA VAL A 89 -1.04 -19.33 -4.17
C VAL A 89 0.44 -19.00 -3.99
N THR A 90 1.03 -18.34 -4.98
CA THR A 90 2.38 -17.77 -4.87
C THR A 90 2.30 -16.34 -4.36
N LEU A 91 2.93 -16.04 -3.23
CA LEU A 91 3.11 -14.70 -2.68
C LEU A 91 4.48 -14.14 -3.09
N PRO A 92 4.55 -13.15 -3.99
CA PRO A 92 5.81 -12.52 -4.36
C PRO A 92 6.43 -11.77 -3.17
N ALA A 93 7.76 -11.67 -3.16
CA ALA A 93 8.47 -10.97 -2.10
C ALA A 93 8.07 -9.50 -2.02
N GLY A 94 7.67 -9.05 -0.82
CA GLY A 94 7.26 -7.68 -0.56
C GLY A 94 5.92 -7.27 -1.18
N ALA A 95 5.16 -8.22 -1.75
CA ALA A 95 3.86 -7.92 -2.32
C ALA A 95 2.84 -7.55 -1.23
N ASN A 96 1.96 -6.61 -1.55
CA ASN A 96 0.71 -6.43 -0.84
C ASN A 96 -0.38 -7.13 -1.66
N ALA A 97 -1.05 -8.13 -1.10
CA ALA A 97 -2.01 -8.96 -1.83
C ALA A 97 -3.32 -9.12 -1.05
N THR A 98 -4.40 -9.32 -1.79
CA THR A 98 -5.67 -9.81 -1.23
C THR A 98 -5.94 -11.21 -1.76
N ILE A 99 -6.29 -12.13 -0.87
CA ILE A 99 -6.80 -13.45 -1.21
C ILE A 99 -8.29 -13.46 -0.88
N GLU A 100 -9.10 -13.80 -1.85
CA GLU A 100 -10.54 -13.67 -1.74
C GLU A 100 -11.20 -15.00 -2.13
N ALA A 101 -12.03 -15.53 -1.24
CA ALA A 101 -12.96 -16.60 -1.59
C ALA A 101 -14.22 -15.96 -2.16
N ASN A 102 -14.52 -16.14 -3.45
CA ASN A 102 -15.63 -15.44 -4.11
C ASN A 102 -16.45 -16.36 -5.01
N LEU A 103 -17.46 -15.80 -5.67
CA LEU A 103 -18.24 -16.51 -6.69
C LEU A 103 -17.80 -16.12 -8.10
N ASP A 104 -17.73 -17.08 -9.02
CA ASP A 104 -17.67 -16.80 -10.45
C ASP A 104 -19.02 -16.26 -10.97
N GLY A 105 -19.07 -15.88 -12.25
CA GLY A 105 -20.29 -15.34 -12.87
C GLY A 105 -21.48 -16.32 -12.89
N ASP A 106 -21.22 -17.63 -12.76
CA ASP A 106 -22.24 -18.69 -12.74
C ASP A 106 -22.65 -19.07 -11.29
N GLY A 107 -22.02 -18.48 -10.27
CA GLY A 107 -22.27 -18.77 -8.85
C GLY A 107 -21.41 -19.89 -8.26
N GLY A 108 -20.43 -20.40 -9.01
CA GLY A 108 -19.46 -21.37 -8.51
C GLY A 108 -18.43 -20.72 -7.58
N PRO A 109 -18.10 -21.32 -6.43
CA PRO A 109 -17.12 -20.74 -5.52
C PRO A 109 -15.70 -20.93 -6.08
N LYS A 110 -14.86 -19.91 -5.95
CA LYS A 110 -13.46 -19.90 -6.41
C LYS A 110 -12.58 -19.08 -5.47
N ILE A 111 -11.26 -19.22 -5.58
CA ILE A 111 -10.29 -18.34 -4.93
C ILE A 111 -9.70 -17.38 -5.97
N SER A 112 -9.69 -16.09 -5.67
CA SER A 112 -9.02 -15.06 -6.47
C SER A 112 -7.88 -14.44 -5.67
N VAL A 113 -6.76 -14.20 -6.34
CA VAL A 113 -5.58 -13.56 -5.75
C VAL A 113 -5.31 -12.27 -6.50
N TRP A 114 -5.18 -11.19 -5.74
CA TRP A 114 -4.99 -9.86 -6.28
C TRP A 114 -3.73 -9.24 -5.69
N VAL A 115 -2.86 -8.68 -6.52
CA VAL A 115 -1.76 -7.83 -6.05
C VAL A 115 -2.29 -6.40 -5.97
N ASN A 116 -2.27 -5.83 -4.77
CA ASN A 116 -2.79 -4.49 -4.51
C ASN A 116 -1.81 -3.43 -5.01
N ASP A 117 -2.33 -2.41 -5.70
CA ASP A 117 -1.52 -1.27 -6.13
C ASP A 117 -1.21 -0.37 -4.93
N ILE A 118 0.04 -0.47 -4.47
CA ILE A 118 0.64 0.32 -3.40
C ILE A 118 1.59 1.42 -3.92
N SER A 119 1.50 1.76 -5.21
CA SER A 119 2.23 2.92 -5.75
C SER A 119 1.79 4.21 -5.07
N ALA A 120 2.69 5.20 -5.05
CA ALA A 120 2.39 6.50 -4.47
C ALA A 120 1.26 7.20 -5.25
N ILE A 121 0.40 7.89 -4.50
CA ILE A 121 -0.73 8.68 -4.97
C ILE A 121 -0.34 10.16 -4.91
N ASP A 122 -0.71 10.90 -5.94
CA ASP A 122 -0.48 12.34 -6.03
C ASP A 122 -1.19 13.10 -4.89
N ALA A 123 -0.57 14.17 -4.41
CA ALA A 123 -1.14 15.01 -3.36
C ALA A 123 -2.54 15.52 -3.75
N GLY A 124 -3.46 15.49 -2.80
CA GLY A 124 -4.86 15.84 -2.97
C GLY A 124 -5.75 14.73 -3.55
N ASN A 125 -5.18 13.58 -3.94
CA ASN A 125 -5.93 12.44 -4.46
C ASN A 125 -5.94 11.26 -3.48
N GLY A 126 -6.97 10.43 -3.57
CA GLY A 126 -6.97 9.05 -3.12
C GLY A 126 -7.11 8.10 -4.30
N ARG A 127 -7.11 6.79 -4.03
CA ARG A 127 -7.29 5.74 -5.02
C ARG A 127 -8.53 4.93 -4.69
N VAL A 128 -9.26 4.55 -5.73
CA VAL A 128 -10.35 3.60 -5.64
C VAL A 128 -10.04 2.40 -6.52
N THR A 129 -10.12 1.22 -5.93
CA THR A 129 -10.05 -0.06 -6.63
C THR A 129 -11.39 -0.75 -6.47
N VAL A 130 -12.03 -1.13 -7.57
CA VAL A 130 -13.27 -1.91 -7.54
C VAL A 130 -12.98 -3.29 -8.09
N ARG A 131 -13.33 -4.33 -7.34
CA ARG A 131 -13.23 -5.73 -7.76
C ARG A 131 -14.63 -6.31 -7.88
N HIS A 132 -14.98 -6.75 -9.07
CA HIS A 132 -16.26 -7.41 -9.29
C HIS A 132 -16.08 -8.92 -9.14
N THR A 133 -16.51 -9.45 -8.00
CA THR A 133 -16.31 -10.86 -7.63
C THR A 133 -17.60 -11.58 -7.20
N ALA A 134 -18.74 -10.92 -7.43
CA ALA A 134 -20.09 -11.44 -7.24
C ALA A 134 -20.58 -12.20 -8.47
N ALA A 135 -21.44 -13.19 -8.25
CA ALA A 135 -22.24 -13.81 -9.30
C ALA A 135 -23.31 -12.80 -9.76
N ALA A 136 -22.94 -11.98 -10.75
CA ALA A 136 -23.80 -10.98 -11.36
C ALA A 136 -23.35 -10.71 -12.81
N PRO A 137 -24.25 -10.15 -13.64
CA PRO A 137 -23.86 -9.59 -14.94
C PRO A 137 -22.87 -8.43 -14.79
N ASN A 138 -22.26 -8.03 -15.90
CA ASN A 138 -21.38 -6.87 -15.95
C ASN A 138 -22.06 -5.62 -15.37
N VAL A 139 -21.26 -4.79 -14.70
CA VAL A 139 -21.72 -3.58 -14.02
C VAL A 139 -21.02 -2.34 -14.52
N ASP A 140 -21.71 -1.21 -14.42
CA ASP A 140 -21.11 0.13 -14.48
C ASP A 140 -21.02 0.69 -13.05
N ILE A 141 -19.94 1.40 -12.77
CA ILE A 141 -19.71 2.09 -11.51
C ILE A 141 -19.71 3.59 -11.80
N LEU A 142 -20.66 4.28 -11.19
CA LEU A 142 -20.85 5.72 -11.30
C LEU A 142 -20.41 6.39 -9.99
N ALA A 143 -19.69 7.50 -10.10
CA ALA A 143 -19.31 8.35 -8.99
C ALA A 143 -19.87 9.76 -9.22
N ASN A 144 -20.73 10.24 -8.31
CA ASN A 144 -21.45 11.51 -8.46
C ASN A 144 -22.19 11.61 -9.82
N ASP A 145 -22.83 10.51 -10.23
CA ASP A 145 -23.54 10.33 -11.52
C ASP A 145 -22.66 10.39 -12.79
N GLY A 146 -21.34 10.54 -12.65
CA GLY A 146 -20.38 10.36 -13.74
C GLY A 146 -19.86 8.93 -13.80
N GLU A 147 -19.66 8.39 -15.00
CA GLU A 147 -19.07 7.05 -15.17
C GLU A 147 -17.61 7.04 -14.70
N LEU A 148 -17.31 6.15 -13.76
CA LEU A 148 -15.96 5.91 -13.26
C LEU A 148 -15.36 4.67 -13.92
N PHE A 149 -16.12 3.58 -13.97
CA PHE A 149 -15.76 2.35 -14.68
C PHE A 149 -16.99 1.79 -15.41
N GLY A 150 -16.85 1.45 -16.68
CA GLY A 150 -17.92 0.89 -17.49
C GLY A 150 -17.69 -0.57 -17.86
N ASN A 151 -18.78 -1.34 -17.93
CA ASN A 151 -18.84 -2.72 -18.40
C ASN A 151 -17.80 -3.64 -17.74
N VAL A 152 -17.68 -3.56 -16.41
CA VAL A 152 -16.75 -4.38 -15.62
C VAL A 152 -17.33 -5.79 -15.48
N PRO A 153 -16.66 -6.85 -15.98
CA PRO A 153 -17.14 -8.23 -15.83
C PRO A 153 -16.73 -8.85 -14.49
N ASN A 154 -17.36 -9.96 -14.10
CA ASN A 154 -16.90 -10.79 -12.97
C ASN A 154 -15.44 -11.22 -13.17
N GLY A 155 -14.66 -11.15 -12.10
CA GLY A 155 -13.23 -11.46 -12.09
C GLY A 155 -12.33 -10.35 -12.62
N ALA A 156 -12.86 -9.16 -12.90
CA ALA A 156 -12.07 -7.98 -13.27
C ALA A 156 -11.97 -6.96 -12.13
N GLU A 157 -10.95 -6.11 -12.24
CA GLU A 157 -10.79 -4.94 -11.39
C GLU A 157 -10.69 -3.64 -12.22
N GLY A 158 -11.15 -2.55 -11.62
CA GLY A 158 -10.94 -1.19 -12.09
C GLY A 158 -10.17 -0.40 -11.05
N VAL A 159 -9.17 0.37 -11.46
CA VAL A 159 -8.34 1.20 -10.58
C VAL A 159 -8.33 2.63 -11.11
N ALA A 160 -8.58 3.60 -10.24
CA ALA A 160 -8.52 5.03 -10.58
C ALA A 160 -8.06 5.87 -9.40
N ASP A 161 -7.24 6.89 -9.69
CA ASP A 161 -6.93 7.95 -8.74
C ASP A 161 -7.95 9.07 -8.91
N VAL A 162 -8.56 9.50 -7.81
CA VAL A 162 -9.62 10.50 -7.79
C VAL A 162 -9.34 11.54 -6.71
N PRO A 163 -9.85 12.78 -6.83
CA PRO A 163 -9.75 13.77 -5.77
C PRO A 163 -10.22 13.21 -4.42
N ALA A 164 -9.50 13.50 -3.34
CA ALA A 164 -9.93 13.06 -2.02
C ALA A 164 -11.25 13.73 -1.62
N GLY A 165 -12.18 12.96 -1.07
CA GLY A 165 -13.50 13.46 -0.69
C GLY A 165 -14.56 12.38 -0.59
N ASP A 166 -15.81 12.81 -0.38
CA ASP A 166 -16.98 11.92 -0.32
C ASP A 166 -17.65 11.82 -1.69
N TYR A 167 -17.96 10.59 -2.09
CA TYR A 167 -18.59 10.28 -3.36
C TYR A 167 -19.92 9.57 -3.16
N ASN A 168 -20.93 9.94 -3.94
CA ASN A 168 -22.12 9.12 -4.11
C ASN A 168 -21.83 8.08 -5.18
N VAL A 169 -21.66 6.84 -4.77
CA VAL A 169 -21.32 5.74 -5.69
C VAL A 169 -22.58 4.93 -5.99
N LYS A 170 -22.79 4.65 -7.27
CA LYS A 170 -23.85 3.74 -7.74
C LYS A 170 -23.22 2.64 -8.57
N VAL A 171 -23.68 1.42 -8.34
CA VAL A 171 -23.39 0.27 -9.19
C VAL A 171 -24.66 -0.03 -9.97
N THR A 172 -24.59 -0.03 -11.29
CA THR A 172 -25.73 -0.26 -12.18
C THR A 172 -25.45 -1.43 -13.12
N ALA A 173 -26.49 -1.98 -13.73
CA ALA A 173 -26.29 -2.93 -14.83
C ALA A 173 -25.55 -2.24 -15.99
N ALA A 174 -24.63 -2.96 -16.64
CA ALA A 174 -23.85 -2.41 -17.74
C ALA A 174 -24.74 -1.88 -18.88
N GLY A 175 -24.55 -0.62 -19.25
CA GLY A 175 -25.30 0.07 -20.30
C GLY A 175 -26.71 0.52 -19.90
N ASP A 176 -27.12 0.33 -18.64
CA ASP A 176 -28.41 0.81 -18.12
C ASP A 176 -28.25 1.50 -16.75
N ALA A 177 -28.00 2.80 -16.79
CA ALA A 177 -27.85 3.63 -15.60
C ALA A 177 -29.12 3.75 -14.73
N SER A 178 -30.29 3.31 -15.23
CA SER A 178 -31.54 3.29 -14.46
C SER A 178 -31.72 2.01 -13.64
N ALA A 179 -31.01 0.94 -14.02
CA ALA A 179 -31.00 -0.34 -13.33
C ALA A 179 -29.96 -0.35 -12.20
N VAL A 180 -30.26 0.34 -11.12
CA VAL A 180 -29.38 0.43 -9.95
C VAL A 180 -29.38 -0.89 -9.17
N VAL A 181 -28.20 -1.49 -9.06
CA VAL A 181 -27.94 -2.71 -8.29
C VAL A 181 -27.67 -2.36 -6.83
N GLN A 182 -26.82 -1.37 -6.58
CA GLN A 182 -26.43 -0.94 -5.24
C GLN A 182 -26.09 0.56 -5.24
N GLU A 183 -26.45 1.23 -4.16
CA GLU A 183 -26.02 2.60 -3.89
C GLU A 183 -25.22 2.67 -2.58
N VAL A 184 -24.16 3.46 -2.59
CA VAL A 184 -23.36 3.79 -1.41
C VAL A 184 -23.36 5.31 -1.26
N PRO A 185 -24.24 5.86 -0.40
CA PRO A 185 -24.23 7.28 -0.13
C PRO A 185 -22.98 7.63 0.67
N ALA A 186 -22.22 8.63 0.20
CA ALA A 186 -21.02 9.16 0.86
C ALA A 186 -19.92 8.11 1.15
N LEU A 187 -19.43 7.42 0.11
CA LEU A 187 -18.17 6.69 0.19
C LEU A 187 -17.01 7.69 0.33
N THR A 188 -16.37 7.73 1.49
CA THR A 188 -15.19 8.56 1.72
C THR A 188 -13.95 7.94 1.08
N ILE A 189 -13.27 8.71 0.24
CA ILE A 189 -11.96 8.37 -0.33
C ILE A 189 -10.93 9.33 0.25
N PRO A 190 -10.16 8.91 1.29
CA PRO A 190 -9.15 9.76 1.89
C PRO A 190 -7.95 9.98 0.97
N GLU A 191 -7.26 11.11 1.16
CA GLU A 191 -6.00 11.38 0.48
C GLU A 191 -4.96 10.29 0.79
N GLY A 192 -4.17 9.90 -0.22
CA GLY A 192 -3.12 8.89 -0.13
C GLY A 192 -3.55 7.55 0.46
N THR A 193 -4.82 7.20 0.25
CA THR A 193 -5.39 5.92 0.64
C THR A 193 -5.98 5.24 -0.59
N ASN A 194 -5.70 3.95 -0.76
CA ASN A 194 -6.40 3.09 -1.72
C ASN A 194 -7.58 2.42 -1.00
N VAL A 195 -8.79 2.81 -1.37
CA VAL A 195 -10.05 2.19 -0.92
C VAL A 195 -10.42 1.10 -1.93
N ILE A 196 -10.32 -0.15 -1.51
CA ILE A 196 -10.65 -1.31 -2.33
C ILE A 196 -12.05 -1.78 -1.97
N VAL A 197 -12.95 -1.81 -2.94
CA VAL A 197 -14.34 -2.25 -2.79
C VAL A 197 -14.53 -3.56 -3.54
N TYR A 198 -14.99 -4.58 -2.83
CA TYR A 198 -15.30 -5.89 -3.38
C TYR A 198 -16.81 -6.03 -3.50
N ALA A 199 -17.30 -6.24 -4.71
CA ALA A 199 -18.69 -6.62 -4.93
C ALA A 199 -18.77 -8.14 -4.84
N ILE A 200 -19.37 -8.66 -3.76
CA ILE A 200 -19.37 -10.08 -3.39
C ILE A 200 -20.79 -10.65 -3.31
N GLY A 201 -20.91 -11.98 -3.27
CA GLY A 201 -22.19 -12.69 -3.17
C GLY A 201 -22.86 -12.98 -4.50
N ASP A 202 -24.15 -13.30 -4.45
CA ASP A 202 -24.99 -13.60 -5.60
C ASP A 202 -26.10 -12.55 -5.72
N LEU A 203 -26.16 -11.89 -6.87
CA LEU A 203 -27.19 -10.89 -7.15
C LEU A 203 -28.57 -11.53 -7.36
N ALA A 204 -28.64 -12.64 -8.09
CA ALA A 204 -29.89 -13.35 -8.34
C ALA A 204 -30.40 -14.06 -7.07
N GLY A 205 -29.46 -14.57 -6.26
CA GLY A 205 -29.72 -15.18 -4.95
C GLY A 205 -30.06 -14.18 -3.83
N GLY A 206 -29.86 -12.87 -4.07
CA GLY A 206 -30.19 -11.82 -3.11
C GLY A 206 -29.21 -11.67 -1.94
N SER A 207 -28.01 -12.23 -2.06
CA SER A 207 -26.95 -12.15 -1.05
C SER A 207 -25.87 -11.12 -1.37
N PHE A 208 -26.00 -10.41 -2.50
CA PHE A 208 -25.08 -9.37 -2.92
C PHE A 208 -24.82 -8.32 -1.82
N GLN A 209 -23.55 -8.06 -1.55
CA GLN A 209 -23.13 -6.96 -0.68
C GLN A 209 -21.75 -6.43 -1.08
N LEU A 210 -21.32 -5.35 -0.42
CA LEU A 210 -19.99 -4.78 -0.61
C LEU A 210 -19.12 -5.01 0.63
N ALA A 211 -17.90 -5.50 0.42
CA ALA A 211 -16.85 -5.48 1.42
C ALA A 211 -15.83 -4.38 1.08
N VAL A 212 -15.23 -3.76 2.09
CA VAL A 212 -14.32 -2.61 1.90
C VAL A 212 -13.02 -2.85 2.65
N GLN A 213 -11.90 -2.68 1.97
CA GLN A 213 -10.55 -2.63 2.52
C GLN A 213 -9.98 -1.22 2.30
N SER A 214 -9.15 -0.75 3.22
CA SER A 214 -8.41 0.51 3.06
C SER A 214 -6.92 0.28 3.27
N ILE A 215 -6.11 0.75 2.31
CA ILE A 215 -4.65 0.74 2.37
C ILE A 215 -4.19 2.20 2.42
N SER A 216 -3.74 2.65 3.58
CA SER A 216 -3.29 4.03 3.81
C SER A 216 -1.78 4.18 3.66
N GLY A 217 -1.29 5.43 3.75
CA GLY A 217 0.14 5.72 3.74
C GLY A 217 0.76 5.75 2.34
N LEU A 218 -0.06 5.86 1.30
CA LEU A 218 0.37 5.91 -0.10
C LEU A 218 0.62 7.34 -0.59
N HIS A 219 0.78 8.32 0.29
CA HIS A 219 1.04 9.71 -0.09
C HIS A 219 2.38 9.83 -0.83
N SER A 220 2.41 10.63 -1.88
CA SER A 220 3.66 11.12 -2.47
C SER A 220 4.39 12.06 -1.51
N ALA A 221 5.72 12.07 -1.57
CA ALA A 221 6.51 13.02 -0.80
C ALA A 221 6.21 14.47 -1.24
N PRO A 222 6.25 15.47 -0.34
CA PRO A 222 6.03 16.86 -0.72
C PRO A 222 7.02 17.29 -1.81
N THR A 223 6.53 17.94 -2.87
CA THR A 223 7.36 18.41 -3.99
C THR A 223 8.28 19.59 -3.64
N GLY A 224 8.22 20.06 -2.38
CA GLY A 224 9.06 21.09 -1.80
C GLY A 224 8.25 22.01 -0.90
N VAL A 225 8.84 22.47 0.20
CA VAL A 225 8.33 23.63 0.91
C VAL A 225 8.94 24.87 0.25
N PRO A 226 8.15 25.87 -0.17
CA PRO A 226 8.69 27.16 -0.58
C PRO A 226 9.36 27.80 0.64
N SER A 227 10.64 27.48 0.85
CA SER A 227 11.49 28.33 1.66
C SER A 227 11.64 29.60 0.84
N GLY A 228 10.85 30.62 1.18
CA GLY A 228 10.99 31.95 0.59
C GLY A 228 12.47 32.30 0.56
N THR A 229 12.92 32.89 -0.54
CA THR A 229 14.31 33.30 -0.78
C THR A 229 14.82 34.13 0.39
N GLY A 230 15.37 33.45 1.40
CA GLY A 230 15.77 34.02 2.67
C GLY A 230 17.01 34.87 2.46
N GLY A 231 16.80 36.15 2.17
CA GLY A 231 17.82 37.18 2.19
C GLY A 231 19.02 36.87 1.30
N ASP A 232 18.83 36.88 -0.02
CA ASP A 232 19.94 37.21 -0.90
C ASP A 232 20.31 38.68 -0.60
N LEU A 233 21.20 38.87 0.38
CA LEU A 233 21.96 40.11 0.50
C LEU A 233 22.87 40.16 -0.71
N GLY A 234 22.28 40.57 -1.83
CA GLY A 234 23.00 40.81 -3.07
C GLY A 234 24.27 41.61 -2.75
N SER A 235 25.36 41.17 -3.34
CA SER A 235 26.74 41.69 -3.25
C SER A 235 26.90 43.13 -3.77
N ASN A 236 25.96 44.02 -3.42
CA ASN A 236 25.87 45.42 -3.80
C ASN A 236 25.73 46.31 -2.56
N LEU A 237 26.57 46.07 -1.56
CA LEU A 237 26.82 47.10 -0.56
C LEU A 237 27.34 48.34 -1.31
N PRO A 238 26.69 49.51 -1.19
CA PRO A 238 27.12 50.67 -1.93
C PRO A 238 28.53 51.06 -1.47
N ALA A 239 29.43 51.34 -2.42
CA ALA A 239 30.87 51.46 -2.18
C ALA A 239 31.23 52.42 -1.02
N TRP A 240 30.41 53.45 -0.77
CA TRP A 240 30.61 54.38 0.35
C TRP A 240 30.54 53.70 1.73
N LEU A 241 29.75 52.64 1.87
CA LEU A 241 29.57 51.88 3.12
C LEU A 241 30.76 50.96 3.41
N VAL A 242 31.42 50.47 2.36
CA VAL A 242 32.68 49.72 2.46
C VAL A 242 33.85 50.66 2.79
N VAL A 243 33.88 51.85 2.18
CA VAL A 243 34.90 52.88 2.42
C VAL A 243 34.81 53.43 3.85
N SER A 244 33.62 53.65 4.39
CA SER A 244 33.44 54.13 5.77
C SER A 244 33.88 53.11 6.83
N LEU A 245 33.64 51.82 6.61
CA LEU A 245 34.15 50.75 7.47
C LEU A 245 35.69 50.63 7.41
N ALA A 246 36.29 50.80 6.23
CA ALA A 246 37.74 50.78 6.06
C ALA A 246 38.45 51.98 6.74
N LEU A 247 37.84 53.17 6.69
CA LEU A 247 38.35 54.38 7.37
C LEU A 247 38.25 54.29 8.90
N ALA A 248 37.19 53.67 9.42
CA ALA A 248 37.05 53.43 10.87
C ALA A 248 38.16 52.50 11.40
N ALA A 249 38.57 51.50 10.62
CA ALA A 249 39.63 50.57 11.00
C ALA A 249 41.03 51.23 11.00
N THR A 250 41.31 52.16 10.08
CA THR A 250 42.61 52.85 10.02
C THR A 250 42.78 53.91 11.10
N ALA A 251 41.69 54.55 11.54
CA ALA A 251 41.71 55.51 12.65
C ALA A 251 42.11 54.86 14.00
N MET A 252 41.74 53.60 14.23
CA MET A 252 42.16 52.86 15.43
C MET A 252 43.67 52.54 15.44
N VAL A 253 44.28 52.30 14.27
CA VAL A 253 45.71 51.99 14.17
C VAL A 253 46.58 53.23 14.42
N VAL A 254 46.16 54.42 13.96
CA VAL A 254 46.92 55.66 14.19
C VAL A 254 46.77 56.16 15.63
N GLY A 255 45.60 55.95 16.25
CA GLY A 255 45.37 56.28 17.66
C GLY A 255 46.22 55.43 18.63
N GLY A 256 46.45 54.16 18.32
CA GLY A 256 47.24 53.25 19.17
C GLY A 256 48.74 53.58 19.22
N VAL A 257 49.32 54.11 18.13
CA VAL A 257 50.77 54.39 18.06
C VAL A 257 51.17 55.64 18.85
N LYS A 258 50.28 56.64 18.99
CA LYS A 258 50.58 57.86 19.78
C LYS A 258 50.60 57.59 21.29
N VAL A 259 49.83 56.64 21.80
CA VAL A 259 49.74 56.34 23.24
C VAL A 259 50.97 55.58 23.76
N VAL A 260 51.72 54.89 22.89
CA VAL A 260 52.91 54.12 23.30
C VAL A 260 54.16 55.00 23.43
N ARG A 261 54.22 56.16 22.78
CA ARG A 261 55.44 57.00 22.73
C ARG A 261 55.56 58.04 23.85
N GLU A 262 54.54 58.21 24.69
CA GLU A 262 54.59 59.09 25.89
C GLU A 262 54.90 58.33 27.19
N ARG A 263 55.32 57.05 27.11
CA ARG A 263 55.63 56.21 28.29
C ARG A 263 57.02 55.54 28.27
N SER A 264 58.00 56.08 27.55
CA SER A 264 59.41 55.66 27.66
C SER A 264 60.37 56.83 27.43
#